data_AF-A0A4Q3FSN5-F1
#
_entry.id   AF-A0A4Q3FSN5-F1
#
_cell.length_a   1.000
_cell.length_b   1.000
_cell.length_c   1.000
_cell.angle_alpha   90.00
_cell.angle_beta   90.00
_cell.angle_gamma   90.00
#
_symmetry.space_group_name_H-M   'P 1'
#
loop_
_entity.id
_entity.type
_entity.pdbx_description
1 polymer ?
#
loop_
_entity_poly.entity_id
_entity_poly.type
_entity_poly.pdbx_seq_one_letter_code
_entity_poly.pdbx_strand_id
1 'polypeptide(L)'
;FTSTGSILATALAVLISLGFSYYINHFSSYNKVYGSIGTLIVTMIWLYLNSLIILLGFELNASIDLSKKSIKIVQPSYNILKPKKEVVKEVLPVKNGMNFFKNK
;
A
#
# COMPACT_ATOMS: atom_id res chain seq x y z
N PHE A 1 11.42 7.66 9.20
CA PHE A 1 12.13 8.38 8.12
C PHE A 1 12.75 7.44 7.08
N THR A 2 13.04 6.17 7.42
CA THR A 2 13.50 5.15 6.45
C THR A 2 12.45 4.07 6.29
N SER A 3 11.92 3.87 5.08
CA SER A 3 11.05 2.72 4.78
C SER A 3 11.88 1.53 4.32
N THR A 4 11.39 0.31 4.52
CA THR A 4 12.08 -0.92 4.05
C THR A 4 12.33 -0.88 2.54
N GLY A 5 11.38 -0.30 1.77
CA GLY A 5 11.53 -0.05 0.33
C GLY A 5 12.70 0.85 -0.02
N SER A 6 12.91 1.94 0.74
CA SER A 6 14.02 2.87 0.50
C SER A 6 15.40 2.24 0.74
N ILE A 7 15.54 1.44 1.80
CA ILE A 7 16.79 0.76 2.15
C ILE A 7 17.16 -0.26 1.06
N LEU A 8 16.18 -1.04 0.60
CA LEU A 8 16.37 -1.99 -0.48
C LEU A 8 16.77 -1.26 -1.77
N ALA A 9 16.05 -0.21 -2.16
CA ALA A 9 16.35 0.56 -3.37
C ALA A 9 17.77 1.14 -3.34
N THR A 10 18.18 1.73 -2.23
CA THR A 10 19.55 2.26 -2.10
C THR A 10 20.61 1.16 -2.18
N ALA A 11 20.39 0.01 -1.54
CA ALA A 11 21.33 -1.11 -1.61
C ALA A 11 21.52 -1.63 -3.04
N LEU A 12 20.41 -1.83 -3.78
CA LEU A 12 20.49 -2.23 -5.18
C LEU A 12 21.10 -1.16 -6.07
N ALA A 13 20.80 0.13 -5.84
CA ALA A 13 21.38 1.23 -6.60
C ALA A 13 22.90 1.28 -6.49
N VAL A 14 23.45 1.05 -5.28
CA VAL A 14 24.90 0.92 -5.07
C VAL A 14 25.44 -0.29 -5.81
N LEU A 15 24.76 -1.44 -5.70
CA LEU A 15 25.19 -2.70 -6.35
C LEU A 15 25.24 -2.57 -7.88
N ILE A 16 24.23 -1.95 -8.49
CA ILE A 16 24.20 -1.68 -9.94
C ILE A 16 25.23 -0.63 -10.35
N SER A 17 25.50 0.36 -9.52
CA SER A 17 26.57 1.35 -9.78
C SER A 17 27.95 0.68 -9.82
N LEU A 18 28.22 -0.22 -8.87
CA LEU A 18 29.45 -1.01 -8.84
C LEU A 18 29.53 -1.97 -10.05
N GLY A 19 28.43 -2.65 -10.37
CA GLY A 19 28.34 -3.53 -11.53
C GLY A 19 28.59 -2.79 -12.85
N PHE A 20 28.03 -1.60 -13.01
CA PHE A 20 28.24 -0.75 -14.18
C PHE A 20 29.69 -0.31 -14.32
N SER A 21 30.33 0.10 -13.22
CA SER A 21 31.76 0.45 -13.21
C SER A 21 32.62 -0.73 -13.65
N TYR A 22 32.40 -1.92 -13.08
CA TYR A 22 33.10 -3.14 -13.48
C TYR A 22 32.88 -3.46 -14.96
N TYR A 23 31.65 -3.32 -15.43
CA TYR A 23 31.27 -3.63 -16.80
C TYR A 23 32.00 -2.74 -17.81
N ILE A 24 31.99 -1.41 -17.61
CA ILE A 24 32.68 -0.47 -18.52
C ILE A 24 34.17 -0.76 -18.59
N ASN A 25 34.80 -1.09 -17.46
CA ASN A 25 36.22 -1.41 -17.42
C ASN A 25 36.59 -2.64 -18.27
N HIS A 26 35.68 -3.61 -18.40
CA HIS A 26 35.89 -4.82 -19.22
C HIS A 26 35.39 -4.67 -20.67
N PHE A 27 34.67 -3.60 -20.99
CA PHE A 27 33.98 -3.43 -22.28
C PHE A 27 34.86 -2.95 -23.45
N SER A 28 36.15 -2.71 -23.21
CA SER A 28 37.11 -2.15 -24.18
C SER A 28 37.19 -2.92 -25.51
N SER A 29 37.10 -4.25 -25.48
CA SER A 29 37.26 -5.07 -26.70
C SER A 29 35.99 -5.14 -27.55
N TYR A 30 34.79 -5.13 -26.95
CA TYR A 30 33.51 -5.12 -27.68
C TYR A 30 33.19 -3.74 -28.28
N ASN A 31 33.66 -2.67 -27.64
CA ASN A 31 33.58 -1.32 -28.17
C ASN A 31 34.32 -1.15 -29.51
N LYS A 32 35.35 -1.95 -29.81
CA LYS A 32 36.07 -1.86 -31.10
C LYS A 32 35.24 -2.34 -32.31
N VAL A 33 34.33 -3.28 -32.09
CA VAL A 33 33.52 -3.88 -33.18
C VAL A 33 32.22 -3.11 -33.38
N TYR A 34 31.59 -2.66 -32.28
CA TYR A 34 30.28 -2.01 -32.31
C TYR A 34 30.32 -0.50 -32.02
N GLY A 35 31.48 0.04 -31.65
CA GLY A 35 31.68 1.47 -31.38
C GLY A 35 30.65 2.05 -30.42
N SER A 36 30.12 3.21 -30.79
CA SER A 36 29.12 3.98 -30.04
C SER A 36 27.82 3.22 -29.77
N ILE A 37 27.42 2.25 -30.62
CA ILE A 37 26.20 1.45 -30.41
C ILE A 37 26.37 0.54 -29.19
N GLY A 38 27.56 -0.03 -28.99
CA GLY A 38 27.85 -0.84 -27.80
C GLY A 38 27.71 -0.01 -26.52
N THR A 39 28.26 1.20 -26.52
CA THR A 39 28.13 2.12 -25.37
C THR A 39 26.67 2.51 -25.09
N LEU A 40 25.87 2.72 -26.16
CA LEU A 40 24.45 3.06 -26.04
C LEU A 40 23.63 1.91 -25.42
N ILE A 41 23.83 0.67 -25.89
CA ILE A 41 23.11 -0.51 -25.37
C ILE A 41 23.40 -0.70 -23.87
N VAL A 42 24.66 -0.53 -23.47
CA VAL A 42 25.09 -0.68 -22.07
C VAL A 42 24.49 0.40 -21.19
N THR A 43 24.45 1.64 -21.67
CA THR A 43 23.81 2.76 -20.98
C THR A 43 22.30 2.54 -20.85
N MET A 44 21.65 2.00 -21.89
CA MET A 44 20.23 1.64 -21.85
C MET A 44 19.94 0.55 -20.81
N ILE A 45 20.76 -0.48 -20.75
CA ILE A 45 20.66 -1.54 -19.73
C ILE A 45 20.84 -0.95 -18.33
N TRP A 46 21.80 -0.05 -18.15
CA TRP A 46 22.02 0.61 -16.86
C TRP A 46 20.82 1.47 -16.43
N LEU A 47 20.26 2.28 -17.33
CA LEU A 47 19.05 3.06 -17.05
C LEU A 47 17.83 2.17 -16.78
N TYR A 48 17.67 1.09 -17.55
CA TYR A 48 16.60 0.11 -17.35
C TYR A 48 16.68 -0.53 -15.96
N LEU A 49 17.88 -0.95 -15.54
CA LEU A 49 18.11 -1.50 -14.21
C LEU A 49 17.81 -0.47 -13.11
N ASN A 50 18.23 0.79 -13.26
CA ASN A 50 17.90 1.85 -12.30
C ASN A 50 16.38 2.07 -12.17
N SER A 51 15.65 2.08 -13.28
CA SER A 51 14.19 2.18 -13.27
C SER A 51 13.55 1.01 -12.51
N LEU A 52 14.04 -0.21 -12.75
CA LEU A 52 13.57 -1.41 -12.06
C LEU A 52 13.81 -1.32 -10.54
N ILE A 53 14.97 -0.83 -10.10
CA ILE A 53 15.26 -0.65 -8.66
C ILE A 53 14.24 0.28 -7.99
N ILE A 54 13.95 1.42 -8.63
CA ILE A 54 13.01 2.40 -8.09
C ILE A 54 11.61 1.79 -8.00
N LEU A 55 11.18 1.07 -9.04
CA LEU A 55 9.90 0.39 -9.07
C LEU A 55 9.80 -0.67 -7.97
N LEU A 56 10.83 -1.51 -7.79
CA LEU A 56 10.88 -2.52 -6.73
C LEU A 56 10.81 -1.91 -5.33
N GLY A 57 11.52 -0.80 -5.10
CA GLY A 57 11.45 -0.09 -3.82
C GLY A 57 10.05 0.46 -3.54
N PHE A 58 9.39 1.00 -4.56
CA PHE A 58 8.01 1.48 -4.47
C PHE A 58 7.03 0.33 -4.21
N GLU A 59 7.13 -0.76 -4.97
CA GLU A 59 6.25 -1.92 -4.86
C GLU A 59 6.37 -2.59 -3.49
N LEU A 60 7.59 -2.74 -2.97
CA LEU A 60 7.79 -3.26 -1.62
C LEU A 60 7.13 -2.36 -0.56
N ASN A 61 7.27 -1.05 -0.71
CA ASN A 61 6.66 -0.09 0.20
C ASN A 61 5.11 -0.15 0.13
N ALA A 62 4.55 -0.27 -1.07
CA ALA A 62 3.11 -0.42 -1.30
C ALA A 62 2.57 -1.75 -0.75
N SER A 63 3.30 -2.85 -0.93
CA SER A 63 2.94 -4.18 -0.41
C SER A 63 2.89 -4.22 1.13
N ILE A 64 3.84 -3.54 1.79
CA ILE A 64 3.85 -3.39 3.24
C ILE A 64 2.65 -2.55 3.71
N ASP A 65 2.31 -1.46 3.03
CA ASP A 65 1.16 -0.63 3.37
C ASP A 65 -0.16 -1.40 3.20
N LEU A 66 -0.31 -2.13 2.10
CA LEU A 66 -1.46 -3.00 1.85
C LEU A 66 -1.62 -4.04 2.96
N SER A 67 -0.52 -4.69 3.36
CA SER A 67 -0.50 -5.68 4.44
C SER A 67 -0.83 -5.08 5.80
N LYS A 68 -0.45 -3.82 6.07
CA LYS A 68 -0.87 -3.10 7.30
C LYS A 68 -2.35 -2.77 7.27
N LYS A 69 -2.89 -2.42 6.10
CA LYS A 69 -4.29 -2.04 5.92
C LYS A 69 -5.24 -3.23 6.05
N SER A 70 -4.84 -4.43 5.62
CA SER A 70 -5.63 -5.65 5.79
C SER A 70 -5.73 -6.12 7.24
N ILE A 71 -4.75 -5.80 8.09
CA ILE A 71 -4.79 -6.07 9.54
C ILE A 71 -5.62 -5.03 10.30
N LYS A 72 -5.79 -3.81 9.76
CA LYS A 72 -6.89 -2.93 10.18
C LYS A 72 -8.20 -3.50 9.66
N ILE A 73 -8.72 -4.49 10.38
CA ILE A 73 -10.12 -4.90 10.30
C ILE A 73 -10.94 -3.61 10.37
N VAL A 74 -11.62 -3.27 9.28
CA VAL A 74 -12.75 -2.35 9.31
C VAL A 74 -13.64 -2.88 10.41
N GLN A 75 -13.65 -2.24 11.59
CA GLN A 75 -14.69 -2.49 12.59
C GLN A 75 -15.99 -2.10 11.89
N PRO A 76 -16.84 -3.04 11.45
CA PRO A 76 -18.12 -2.64 10.93
C PRO A 76 -18.87 -2.20 12.18
N SER A 77 -19.14 -0.90 12.30
CA SER A 77 -20.00 -0.39 13.36
C SER A 77 -21.43 -0.84 13.06
N TYR A 78 -21.74 -2.11 13.31
CA TYR A 78 -23.08 -2.65 13.25
C TYR A 78 -23.86 -2.13 14.45
N ASN A 79 -24.42 -0.93 14.31
CA ASN A 79 -25.29 -0.34 15.31
C ASN A 79 -26.70 -0.94 15.21
N ILE A 80 -26.79 -2.27 15.37
CA ILE A 80 -28.01 -3.10 15.34
C ILE A 80 -28.92 -2.79 16.54
N LEU A 81 -28.42 -2.00 17.50
CA LEU A 81 -29.01 -1.79 18.81
C LEU A 81 -29.54 -0.36 19.02
N LYS A 82 -29.93 0.34 17.95
CA LYS A 82 -30.94 1.41 18.10
C LYS A 82 -32.32 0.76 18.00
N PRO A 83 -32.92 0.25 19.11
CA PRO A 83 -34.32 -0.11 19.07
C PRO A 83 -35.09 1.16 18.70
N LYS A 84 -35.90 1.01 17.66
CA LYS A 84 -36.91 1.94 17.16
C LYS A 84 -37.92 2.23 18.28
N LYS A 85 -37.54 3.04 19.28
CA LYS A 85 -38.38 3.43 20.42
C LYS A 85 -39.54 4.35 20.01
N GLU A 86 -39.54 4.87 18.79
CA GLU A 86 -40.58 5.78 18.30
C GLU A 86 -41.86 5.08 17.83
N VAL A 87 -41.78 3.88 17.22
CA VAL A 87 -42.93 3.31 16.49
C VAL A 87 -43.88 2.46 17.33
N VAL A 88 -43.49 2.10 18.56
CA VAL A 88 -44.34 1.30 19.45
C VAL A 88 -45.42 2.16 20.14
N LYS A 89 -45.26 3.50 20.18
CA LYS A 89 -46.23 4.39 20.83
C LYS A 89 -47.49 4.65 20.00
N GLU A 90 -47.45 4.38 18.70
CA GLU A 90 -48.52 4.80 17.77
C GLU A 90 -49.50 3.67 17.41
N VAL A 91 -49.21 2.41 17.76
CA VAL A 91 -49.96 1.24 17.26
C VAL A 91 -50.80 0.50 18.33
N LEU A 92 -50.85 0.95 19.58
CA LEU A 92 -51.67 0.31 20.63
C LEU A 92 -52.84 1.19 21.08
N PRO A 93 -54.08 0.89 20.66
CA PRO A 93 -55.27 1.47 21.29
C PRO A 93 -55.55 0.72 22.60
N VAL A 94 -55.10 1.24 23.75
CA VAL A 94 -55.43 0.65 25.07
C VAL A 94 -56.19 1.66 25.95
N LYS A 95 -57.49 1.67 25.69
CA LYS A 95 -58.63 1.63 26.61
C LYS A 95 -58.45 2.20 28.04
N ASN A 96 -59.25 3.23 28.31
CA ASN A 96 -59.73 3.67 29.63
C ASN A 96 -60.00 2.50 30.61
N GLY A 97 -59.61 2.68 31.87
CA GLY A 97 -60.21 1.98 33.02
C GLY A 97 -59.23 1.61 34.11
N MET A 98 -59.58 1.99 35.35
CA MET A 98 -59.02 1.52 36.63
C MET A 98 -57.86 2.33 37.24
N ASN A 99 -58.17 3.56 37.66
CA ASN A 99 -57.58 4.16 38.88
C ASN A 99 -58.67 4.79 39.78
N PHE A 100 -59.86 4.19 39.78
CA PHE A 100 -61.03 4.58 40.58
C PHE A 100 -60.96 4.08 42.05
N PHE A 101 -59.83 3.58 42.54
CA PHE A 101 -59.76 2.93 43.86
C PHE A 101 -58.48 3.21 44.65
N LYS A 102 -57.99 4.46 44.74
CA LYS A 102 -57.02 4.80 45.81
C LYS A 102 -56.80 6.30 46.07
N ASN A 103 -57.79 7.00 46.61
CA ASN A 103 -57.56 7.93 47.74
C ASN A 103 -58.89 8.44 48.30
N LYS A 104 -59.18 8.06 49.54
CA LYS A 104 -60.19 8.66 50.42
C LYS A 104 -59.49 8.95 51.74
#